data_AF-A0AAW1S0R0-F1
#
_entry.id   AF-A0AAW1S0R0-F1
#
_cell.length_a   1.000
_cell.length_b   1.000
_cell.length_c   1.000
_cell.angle_alpha   90.00
_cell.angle_beta   90.00
_cell.angle_gamma   90.00
#
_symmetry.space_group_name_H-M   'P 1'
#
loop_
_entity.id
_entity.type
_entity.pdbx_description
1 polymer ?
#
loop_
_entity_poly.entity_id
_entity_poly.type
_entity_poly.pdbx_seq_one_letter_code
_entity_poly.pdbx_strand_id
1 'polypeptide(L)'
;MASTVLLVVLLVLVTWLKRANILFFVESVVNAVQGQAKRRKANRYLSGNFAPVRKEVHTHGLKVIGSLPAGLEGVFARTGPNPEQLAGDYHWFDGDGMLHACRFKGGKVSYCNRYVATARLARERDLGFPIYMRFGDMRGLGGAAHALLQQAKLALGVISRTTGSGTANTALVYHAKRLMALHEGDMPYAVRVMCDGLIQTLGRITYDGKLDHPFTAHPKIDPKTGELFFIGYEVDKQPPGVHYAGADKDGKLEFDVKVELQEAVMMHDFAITEDYAILVDVPLVFRPQEMVKRNTLPLVYDPSRPARFGILPKRPRTGKEVRWFELPAMMIFHVANAWQEGDVVKLFACCFEEFAMDMENGEVPDLMKPRLFELSFDMASGRAESRKVSDVICEFPRIDERLTGHRSRYVYAAIMDPSRTTGAFTGVVKFDLQAAAAGRPAEAGRVEHSGARLGGECVFVPASSGSQGDDNGYLLTYVHDEASGESELVVLDARTMAAKPLARVPLPQRVPYGFHGTWVPEADVQAQAVTT
;
A
#
# COMPACT_ATOMS: atom_id res chain seq x y z
N MET A 1 -10.00 -45.02 23.87
CA MET A 1 -9.63 -44.35 22.61
C MET A 1 -9.55 -42.82 22.75
N ALA A 2 -10.56 -42.13 23.31
CA ALA A 2 -10.51 -40.67 23.51
C ALA A 2 -9.33 -40.17 24.39
N SER A 3 -8.96 -40.92 25.44
CA SER A 3 -7.86 -40.58 26.35
C SER A 3 -6.46 -40.72 25.73
N THR A 4 -6.25 -41.71 24.86
CA THR A 4 -5.00 -41.91 24.12
C THR A 4 -4.81 -40.83 23.05
N VAL A 5 -5.89 -40.46 22.36
CA VAL A 5 -5.88 -39.36 21.38
C VAL A 5 -5.55 -38.03 22.06
N LEU A 6 -6.14 -37.74 23.22
CA LEU A 6 -5.84 -36.53 24.00
C LEU A 6 -4.36 -36.47 24.45
N LEU A 7 -3.80 -37.60 24.90
CA LEU A 7 -2.39 -37.67 25.33
C LEU A 7 -1.42 -37.45 24.16
N VAL A 8 -1.70 -38.05 23.00
CA VAL A 8 -0.91 -37.86 21.77
C VAL A 8 -1.00 -36.40 21.31
N VAL A 9 -2.19 -35.80 21.31
CA VAL A 9 -2.38 -34.37 20.99
C VAL A 9 -1.58 -33.49 21.96
N LEU A 10 -1.59 -33.79 23.26
CA LEU A 10 -0.83 -33.05 24.26
C LEU A 10 0.69 -33.17 24.05
N LEU A 11 1.20 -34.37 23.74
CA LEU A 11 2.62 -34.61 23.44
C LEU A 11 3.06 -33.88 22.16
N VAL A 12 2.22 -33.88 21.13
CA VAL A 12 2.48 -33.14 19.88
C VAL A 12 2.48 -31.63 20.14
N LEU A 13 1.52 -31.10 20.90
CA LEU A 13 1.48 -29.68 21.29
C LEU A 13 2.71 -29.28 22.11
N VAL A 14 3.11 -30.10 23.09
CA VAL A 14 4.28 -29.82 23.94
C VAL A 14 5.58 -29.87 23.14
N THR A 15 5.75 -30.86 22.26
CA THR A 15 6.94 -30.96 21.41
C THR A 15 7.01 -29.82 20.41
N TRP A 16 5.89 -29.38 19.86
CA TRP A 16 5.82 -28.25 18.95
C TRP A 16 6.07 -26.90 19.64
N LEU A 17 5.49 -26.65 20.83
CA LEU A 17 5.75 -25.45 21.61
C LEU A 17 7.24 -25.37 21.98
N LYS A 18 7.84 -26.51 22.34
CA LYS A 18 9.30 -26.61 22.54
C LYS A 18 10.08 -26.22 21.28
N ARG A 19 9.69 -26.69 20.09
CA ARG A 19 10.34 -26.29 18.82
C ARG A 19 10.24 -24.78 18.57
N ALA A 20 9.06 -24.19 18.73
CA ALA A 20 8.84 -22.76 18.56
C ALA A 20 9.71 -21.94 19.52
N ASN A 21 9.73 -22.30 20.81
CA ASN A 21 10.54 -21.63 21.83
C ASN A 21 12.05 -21.77 21.57
N ILE A 22 12.52 -22.94 21.12
CA ILE A 22 13.93 -23.15 20.78
C ILE A 22 14.32 -22.27 19.59
N LEU A 23 13.53 -22.24 18.52
CA LEU A 23 13.82 -21.41 17.35
C LEU A 23 13.79 -19.92 17.68
N PHE A 24 12.85 -19.48 18.51
CA PHE A 24 12.79 -18.10 18.99
C PHE A 24 13.98 -17.74 19.90
N PHE A 25 14.44 -18.67 20.74
CA PHE A 25 15.65 -18.48 21.53
C PHE A 25 16.88 -18.30 20.63
N VAL A 26 17.05 -19.17 19.62
CA VAL A 26 18.15 -19.06 18.65
C VAL A 26 18.08 -17.73 17.90
N GLU A 27 16.89 -17.33 17.44
CA GLU A 27 16.66 -16.03 16.80
C GLU A 27 17.01 -14.86 17.74
N SER A 28 16.65 -14.95 19.02
CA SER A 28 16.99 -13.93 20.01
C SER A 28 18.50 -13.80 20.22
N VAL A 29 19.25 -14.91 20.15
CA VAL A 29 20.72 -14.89 20.18
C VAL A 29 21.28 -14.22 18.92
N VAL A 30 20.76 -14.53 17.73
CA VAL A 30 21.15 -13.86 16.48
C VAL A 30 20.92 -12.35 16.59
N ASN A 31 19.74 -11.93 17.04
CA ASN A 31 19.38 -10.52 17.23
C ASN A 31 20.33 -9.81 18.20
N ALA A 32 20.71 -10.49 19.29
CA ALA A 32 21.62 -9.96 20.30
C ALA A 32 23.05 -9.79 19.76
N VAL A 33 23.58 -10.80 19.07
CA VAL A 33 24.92 -10.77 18.46
C VAL A 33 25.02 -9.66 17.40
N GLN A 34 23.95 -9.42 16.66
CA GLN A 34 23.89 -8.34 15.66
C GLN A 34 23.65 -6.94 16.25
N GLY A 35 23.42 -6.83 17.57
CA GLY A 35 23.12 -5.54 18.20
C GLY A 35 21.80 -4.92 17.73
N GLN A 36 20.87 -5.71 17.17
CA GLN A 36 19.61 -5.22 16.62
C GLN A 36 18.75 -4.51 17.68
N ALA A 37 18.83 -4.92 18.96
CA ALA A 37 18.15 -4.22 20.05
C ALA A 37 18.59 -2.75 20.19
N LYS A 38 19.87 -2.45 19.93
CA LYS A 38 20.38 -1.06 19.94
C LYS A 38 19.85 -0.29 18.73
N ARG A 39 19.86 -0.90 17.54
CA ARG A 39 19.30 -0.31 16.31
C ARG A 39 17.81 0.00 16.47
N ARG A 40 17.04 -0.94 17.04
CA ARG A 40 15.62 -0.77 17.32
C ARG A 40 15.33 0.41 18.25
N LYS A 41 16.13 0.62 19.30
CA LYS A 41 15.98 1.79 20.19
C LYS A 41 16.22 3.12 19.47
N ALA A 42 17.07 3.13 18.44
CA ALA A 42 17.35 4.29 17.61
C ALA A 42 16.48 4.34 16.33
N ASN A 43 15.52 3.43 16.19
CA ASN A 43 14.77 3.27 14.94
C ASN A 43 13.70 4.35 14.81
N ARG A 44 13.86 5.22 13.81
CA ARG A 44 12.95 6.34 13.54
C ARG A 44 11.51 5.89 13.30
N TYR A 45 11.31 4.73 12.68
CA TYR A 45 10.00 4.16 12.38
C TYR A 45 9.28 3.59 13.62
N LEU A 46 9.88 3.70 14.80
CA LEU A 46 9.27 3.35 16.09
C LEU A 46 9.16 4.57 17.03
N SER A 47 9.38 5.77 16.51
CA SER A 47 9.43 7.02 17.27
C SER A 47 8.48 8.08 16.69
N GLY A 48 8.16 9.11 17.48
CA GLY A 48 7.25 10.18 17.04
C GLY A 48 5.90 9.62 16.58
N ASN A 49 5.40 10.11 15.44
CA ASN A 49 4.14 9.64 14.86
C ASN A 49 4.27 8.30 14.08
N PHE A 50 5.46 7.74 13.91
CA PHE A 50 5.61 6.36 13.41
C PHE A 50 5.39 5.32 14.52
N ALA A 51 5.50 5.72 15.79
CA ALA A 51 5.36 4.77 16.89
C ALA A 51 3.97 4.10 16.89
N PRO A 52 3.89 2.80 17.27
CA PRO A 52 2.63 2.08 17.24
C PRO A 52 1.63 2.64 18.26
N VAL A 53 0.35 2.60 17.90
CA VAL A 53 -0.77 2.82 18.82
C VAL A 53 -1.32 1.46 19.24
N ARG A 54 -1.38 1.22 20.55
CA ARG A 54 -1.78 -0.09 21.11
C ARG A 54 -3.27 -0.19 21.43
N LYS A 55 -3.93 0.96 21.65
CA LYS A 55 -5.33 1.00 22.06
C LYS A 55 -6.23 0.97 20.84
N GLU A 56 -7.06 -0.05 20.74
CA GLU A 56 -8.18 -0.07 19.80
C GLU A 56 -9.36 0.69 20.41
N VAL A 57 -9.89 1.64 19.64
CA VAL A 57 -10.99 2.54 20.03
C VAL A 57 -12.11 2.40 19.02
N HIS A 58 -13.34 2.46 19.51
CA HIS A 58 -14.54 2.60 18.70
C HIS A 58 -15.43 3.61 19.41
N THR A 59 -15.72 4.73 18.76
CA THR A 59 -16.43 5.86 19.38
C THR A 59 -17.30 6.60 18.36
N HIS A 60 -18.34 7.25 18.85
CA HIS A 60 -19.35 7.94 18.04
C HIS A 60 -19.47 9.40 18.44
N GLY A 61 -20.08 10.20 17.58
CA GLY A 61 -20.40 11.59 17.89
C GLY A 61 -19.16 12.46 18.03
N LEU A 62 -18.14 12.22 17.18
CA LEU A 62 -16.95 13.05 17.16
C LEU A 62 -17.30 14.51 16.86
N LYS A 63 -16.56 15.42 17.51
CA LYS A 63 -16.69 16.85 17.26
C LYS A 63 -16.30 17.16 15.81
N VAL A 64 -17.12 17.98 15.16
CA VAL A 64 -16.83 18.54 13.84
C VAL A 64 -16.55 20.03 14.01
N ILE A 65 -15.43 20.50 13.46
CA ILE A 65 -15.08 21.92 13.35
C ILE A 65 -15.25 22.33 11.88
N GLY A 66 -16.02 23.38 11.61
CA GLY A 66 -16.43 23.73 10.25
C GLY A 66 -17.76 23.07 9.88
N SER A 67 -17.94 22.68 8.63
CA SER A 67 -19.18 22.07 8.15
C SER A 67 -18.89 20.91 7.21
N LEU A 68 -19.41 19.73 7.56
CA LEU A 68 -19.34 18.58 6.67
C LEU A 68 -20.15 18.87 5.40
N PRO A 69 -19.65 18.49 4.22
CA PRO A 69 -20.41 18.64 3.00
C PRO A 69 -21.70 17.83 3.03
N ALA A 70 -22.76 18.37 2.43
CA ALA A 70 -24.04 17.68 2.33
C ALA A 70 -23.89 16.38 1.52
N GLY A 71 -24.42 15.28 2.04
CA GLY A 71 -24.39 13.98 1.38
C GLY A 71 -23.05 13.24 1.43
N LEU A 72 -22.08 13.69 2.24
CA LEU A 72 -20.89 12.90 2.57
C LEU A 72 -21.30 11.74 3.49
N GLU A 73 -21.67 10.61 2.89
CA GLU A 73 -22.22 9.43 3.57
C GLU A 73 -21.42 8.18 3.17
N GLY A 74 -20.70 7.58 4.11
CA GLY A 74 -19.81 6.46 3.85
C GLY A 74 -18.67 6.35 4.85
N VAL A 75 -17.63 5.62 4.48
CA VAL A 75 -16.47 5.33 5.34
C VAL A 75 -15.20 5.71 4.59
N PHE A 76 -14.43 6.61 5.19
CA PHE A 76 -13.01 6.76 4.87
C PHE A 76 -12.23 5.83 5.77
N ALA A 77 -11.45 4.92 5.18
CA ALA A 77 -10.58 4.00 5.91
C ALA A 77 -9.18 4.04 5.32
N ARG A 78 -8.16 3.99 6.18
CA ARG A 78 -6.75 3.94 5.78
C ARG A 78 -6.00 2.93 6.64
N THR A 79 -5.22 2.08 6.00
CA THR A 79 -4.33 1.13 6.68
C THR A 79 -2.93 1.71 6.86
N GLY A 80 -2.13 1.03 7.65
CA GLY A 80 -0.73 1.37 7.87
C GLY A 80 -0.06 0.37 8.82
N PRO A 81 1.27 0.41 8.89
CA PRO A 81 2.05 -0.47 9.73
C PRO A 81 1.99 -0.02 11.19
N ASN A 82 1.65 -0.95 12.07
CA ASN A 82 1.53 -0.71 13.49
C ASN A 82 2.00 -1.96 14.24
N PRO A 83 3.31 -2.17 14.45
CA PRO A 83 3.82 -3.42 15.01
C PRO A 83 3.24 -3.67 16.41
N GLU A 84 2.52 -4.77 16.60
CA GLU A 84 1.96 -5.14 17.90
C GLU A 84 3.08 -5.64 18.83
N GLN A 85 3.90 -6.53 18.28
CA GLN A 85 5.06 -7.13 18.93
C GLN A 85 6.34 -6.77 18.18
N LEU A 86 7.42 -6.53 18.92
CA LEU A 86 8.70 -6.10 18.37
C LEU A 86 9.80 -7.07 18.77
N ALA A 87 10.47 -7.64 17.77
CA ALA A 87 11.74 -8.35 17.91
C ALA A 87 12.67 -7.90 16.78
N GLY A 88 13.95 -8.27 16.88
CA GLY A 88 14.97 -7.97 15.88
C GLY A 88 15.07 -6.50 15.44
N ASP A 89 15.44 -6.30 14.17
CA ASP A 89 15.46 -5.00 13.49
C ASP A 89 14.11 -4.73 12.82
N TYR A 90 13.87 -3.49 12.40
CA TYR A 90 12.55 -3.06 11.93
C TYR A 90 12.63 -2.10 10.75
N HIS A 91 11.89 -2.40 9.70
CA HIS A 91 11.57 -1.46 8.63
C HIS A 91 10.11 -1.00 8.75
N TRP A 92 9.78 0.18 8.25
CA TRP A 92 8.40 0.70 8.30
C TRP A 92 7.37 -0.30 7.70
N PHE A 93 7.77 -1.03 6.66
CA PHE A 93 6.95 -2.03 5.98
C PHE A 93 6.63 -3.28 6.83
N ASP A 94 7.32 -3.50 7.95
CA ASP A 94 7.18 -4.72 8.76
C ASP A 94 5.99 -4.72 9.72
N GLY A 95 5.39 -3.56 9.99
CA GLY A 95 4.36 -3.45 11.03
C GLY A 95 3.07 -4.16 10.64
N ASP A 96 2.38 -4.75 11.62
CA ASP A 96 1.05 -5.33 11.43
C ASP A 96 0.05 -4.28 10.93
N GLY A 97 -0.88 -4.67 10.05
CA GLY A 97 -1.87 -3.75 9.51
C GLY A 97 -2.86 -3.30 10.58
N MET A 98 -2.93 -1.99 10.83
CA MET A 98 -4.00 -1.37 11.62
C MET A 98 -4.81 -0.42 10.75
N LEU A 99 -6.11 -0.68 10.71
CA LEU A 99 -7.08 0.18 10.05
C LEU A 99 -7.45 1.33 10.97
N HIS A 100 -7.54 2.52 10.40
CA HIS A 100 -8.16 3.70 10.99
C HIS A 100 -9.29 4.13 10.07
N ALA A 101 -10.52 4.21 10.60
CA ALA A 101 -11.70 4.53 9.81
C ALA A 101 -12.57 5.59 10.47
N CYS A 102 -13.05 6.53 9.65
CA CYS A 102 -14.08 7.49 10.00
C CYS A 102 -15.32 7.22 9.16
N ARG A 103 -16.43 6.90 9.83
CA ARG A 103 -17.73 6.76 9.17
C ARG A 103 -18.53 8.05 9.31
N PHE A 104 -19.07 8.51 8.19
CA PHE A 104 -19.95 9.65 8.09
C PHE A 104 -21.37 9.16 7.86
N LYS A 105 -22.28 9.52 8.77
CA LYS A 105 -23.69 9.17 8.63
C LYS A 105 -24.61 10.19 9.28
N GLY A 106 -25.55 10.74 8.52
CA GLY A 106 -26.52 11.73 9.00
C GLY A 106 -25.85 12.95 9.63
N GLY A 107 -24.76 13.43 9.01
CA GLY A 107 -23.95 14.55 9.51
C GLY A 107 -23.15 14.28 10.79
N LYS A 108 -23.10 13.02 11.26
CA LYS A 108 -22.29 12.60 12.42
C LYS A 108 -21.07 11.80 11.95
N VAL A 109 -20.02 11.82 12.76
CA VAL A 109 -18.79 11.05 12.51
C VAL A 109 -18.53 10.09 13.67
N SER A 110 -18.22 8.84 13.35
CA SER A 110 -17.67 7.86 14.28
C SER A 110 -16.26 7.46 13.85
N TYR A 111 -15.44 7.03 14.81
CA TYR A 111 -14.08 6.56 14.55
C TYR A 111 -13.89 5.15 15.10
N CYS A 112 -13.18 4.33 14.33
CA CYS A 112 -12.72 3.03 14.76
C CYS A 112 -11.27 2.79 14.31
N ASN A 113 -10.43 2.25 15.20
CA ASN A 113 -9.20 1.60 14.78
C ASN A 113 -9.15 0.14 15.23
N ARG A 114 -8.70 -0.74 14.34
CA ARG A 114 -8.58 -2.17 14.58
C ARG A 114 -7.41 -2.76 13.82
N TYR A 115 -6.72 -3.71 14.43
CA TYR A 115 -5.80 -4.59 13.71
C TYR A 115 -6.57 -5.44 12.70
N VAL A 116 -5.97 -5.63 11.52
CA VAL A 116 -6.36 -6.71 10.63
C VAL A 116 -5.88 -8.00 11.27
N ALA A 117 -6.81 -8.90 11.61
CA ALA A 117 -6.49 -10.17 12.25
C ALA A 117 -5.92 -11.15 11.22
N THR A 118 -4.70 -10.89 10.75
CA THR A 118 -3.99 -11.76 9.81
C THR A 118 -3.61 -13.08 10.47
N ALA A 119 -3.35 -14.10 9.65
CA ALA A 119 -2.87 -15.40 10.15
C ALA A 119 -1.53 -15.24 10.86
N ARG A 120 -0.66 -14.34 10.37
CA ARG A 120 0.58 -13.95 11.03
C ARG A 120 0.34 -13.41 12.43
N LEU A 121 -0.50 -12.39 12.57
CA LEU A 121 -0.75 -11.72 13.85
C LEU A 121 -1.41 -12.67 14.85
N ALA A 122 -2.41 -13.44 14.40
CA ALA A 122 -3.04 -14.47 15.22
C ALA A 122 -2.01 -15.48 15.75
N ARG A 123 -1.11 -15.93 14.87
CA ARG A 123 -0.05 -16.89 15.22
C ARG A 123 0.94 -16.32 16.24
N GLU A 124 1.37 -15.08 16.08
CA GLU A 124 2.31 -14.42 16.99
C GLU A 124 1.66 -14.09 18.35
N ARG A 125 0.35 -13.80 18.38
CA ARG A 125 -0.43 -13.68 19.62
C ARG A 125 -0.52 -15.01 20.35
N ASP A 126 -0.80 -16.11 19.65
CA ASP A 126 -0.90 -17.45 20.24
C ASP A 126 0.43 -17.91 20.85
N LEU A 127 1.56 -17.53 20.25
CA LEU A 127 2.90 -17.83 20.75
C LEU A 127 3.37 -16.87 21.85
N GLY A 128 2.88 -15.63 21.84
CA GLY A 128 3.35 -14.55 22.71
C GLY A 128 4.69 -13.94 22.29
N PHE A 129 5.16 -14.21 21.07
CA PHE A 129 6.37 -13.61 20.50
C PHE A 129 6.34 -13.57 18.96
N PRO A 130 7.07 -12.65 18.31
CA PRO A 130 7.23 -12.63 16.85
C PRO A 130 7.97 -13.87 16.34
N ILE A 131 7.50 -14.47 15.24
CA ILE A 131 8.08 -15.69 14.67
C ILE A 131 8.39 -15.60 13.18
N TYR A 132 7.84 -14.62 12.47
CA TYR A 132 8.10 -14.45 11.04
C TYR A 132 9.31 -13.54 10.80
N MET A 133 10.12 -13.88 9.80
CA MET A 133 11.20 -13.01 9.32
C MET A 133 10.66 -11.65 8.87
N ARG A 134 11.34 -10.58 9.27
CA ARG A 134 11.02 -9.20 8.86
C ARG A 134 11.96 -8.74 7.74
N PHE A 135 11.50 -7.76 6.97
CA PHE A 135 12.29 -7.05 5.99
C PHE A 135 13.46 -6.31 6.64
N GLY A 136 13.25 -5.68 7.80
CA GLY A 136 14.32 -5.03 8.57
C GLY A 136 15.45 -5.98 8.99
N ASP A 137 15.15 -7.26 9.23
CA ASP A 137 16.13 -8.27 9.63
C ASP A 137 17.09 -8.66 8.47
N MET A 138 16.77 -8.31 7.22
CA MET A 138 17.46 -8.75 5.99
C MET A 138 18.76 -7.99 5.72
N ARG A 139 19.69 -7.93 6.69
CA ARG A 139 21.01 -7.29 6.52
C ARG A 139 22.16 -8.12 7.08
N GLY A 140 23.27 -8.13 6.34
CA GLY A 140 24.50 -8.77 6.75
C GLY A 140 24.37 -10.28 6.96
N LEU A 141 25.32 -10.84 7.73
CA LEU A 141 25.34 -12.27 8.05
C LEU A 141 24.13 -12.74 8.86
N GLY A 142 23.55 -11.90 9.72
CA GLY A 142 22.34 -12.31 10.44
C GLY A 142 21.08 -12.24 9.61
N GLY A 143 21.01 -11.41 8.56
CA GLY A 143 19.94 -11.54 7.55
C GLY A 143 19.95 -12.92 6.88
N ALA A 144 21.15 -13.44 6.55
CA ALA A 144 21.29 -14.81 6.08
C ALA A 144 20.89 -15.85 7.16
N ALA A 145 21.24 -15.62 8.43
CA ALA A 145 20.82 -16.48 9.54
C ALA A 145 19.30 -16.49 9.74
N HIS A 146 18.63 -15.33 9.66
CA HIS A 146 17.17 -15.21 9.70
C HIS A 146 16.51 -15.94 8.54
N ALA A 147 17.08 -15.86 7.33
CA ALA A 147 16.59 -16.62 6.17
C ALA A 147 16.69 -18.14 6.41
N LEU A 148 17.79 -18.62 6.98
CA LEU A 148 17.94 -20.03 7.37
C LEU A 148 16.96 -20.44 8.47
N LEU A 149 16.76 -19.59 9.49
CA LEU A 149 15.79 -19.82 10.55
C LEU A 149 14.35 -19.87 10.00
N GLN A 150 14.01 -19.00 9.04
CA GLN A 150 12.72 -19.02 8.36
C GLN A 150 12.49 -20.37 7.65
N GLN A 151 13.49 -20.90 6.94
CA GLN A 151 13.40 -22.23 6.33
C GLN A 151 13.29 -23.35 7.38
N ALA A 152 14.01 -23.26 8.50
CA ALA A 152 13.90 -24.23 9.59
C ALA A 152 12.51 -24.21 10.25
N LYS A 153 11.93 -23.02 10.47
CA LYS A 153 10.56 -22.85 11.00
C LYS A 153 9.53 -23.50 10.08
N LEU A 154 9.70 -23.37 8.77
CA LEU A 154 8.87 -24.04 7.75
C LEU A 154 9.05 -25.56 7.81
N ALA A 155 10.29 -26.06 7.75
CA ALA A 155 10.58 -27.49 7.77
C ALA A 155 10.10 -28.21 9.05
N LEU A 156 10.08 -27.50 10.18
CA LEU A 156 9.63 -28.03 11.47
C LEU A 156 8.13 -27.86 11.73
N GLY A 157 7.40 -27.24 10.79
CA GLY A 157 5.95 -27.00 10.89
C GLY A 157 5.56 -25.97 11.95
N VAL A 158 6.46 -25.05 12.31
CA VAL A 158 6.19 -23.96 13.27
C VAL A 158 5.39 -22.83 12.62
N ILE A 159 5.64 -22.61 11.32
CA ILE A 159 4.92 -21.72 10.43
C ILE A 159 4.58 -22.47 9.13
N SER A 160 3.58 -22.00 8.38
CA SER A 160 3.15 -22.61 7.11
C SER A 160 3.28 -21.63 5.95
N ARG A 161 3.57 -22.16 4.75
CA ARG A 161 3.49 -21.38 3.50
C ARG A 161 2.05 -21.11 3.08
N THR A 162 1.10 -21.96 3.49
CA THR A 162 -0.29 -21.91 3.00
C THR A 162 -1.19 -21.03 3.85
N THR A 163 -0.85 -20.77 5.11
CA THR A 163 -1.70 -19.98 6.03
C THR A 163 -1.59 -18.47 5.82
N GLY A 164 -0.54 -18.02 5.12
CA GLY A 164 -0.23 -16.61 4.93
C GLY A 164 0.73 -16.08 5.99
N SER A 165 1.54 -15.09 5.61
CA SER A 165 2.53 -14.42 6.45
C SER A 165 2.55 -12.90 6.28
N GLY A 166 1.57 -12.36 5.56
CA GLY A 166 1.43 -10.92 5.31
C GLY A 166 0.90 -10.17 6.52
N THR A 167 1.10 -8.87 6.47
CA THR A 167 0.67 -7.92 7.52
C THR A 167 -0.64 -7.21 7.17
N ALA A 168 -1.08 -7.24 5.90
CA ALA A 168 -2.25 -6.50 5.40
C ALA A 168 -2.21 -5.00 5.73
N ASN A 169 -1.01 -4.40 5.66
CA ASN A 169 -0.73 -3.05 6.13
C ASN A 169 -0.66 -1.98 5.03
N THR A 170 -0.73 -2.36 3.75
CA THR A 170 -0.33 -1.49 2.63
C THR A 170 -1.49 -0.69 2.10
N ALA A 171 -2.58 -1.35 1.69
CA ALA A 171 -3.70 -0.66 1.06
C ALA A 171 -5.06 -1.30 1.32
N LEU A 172 -6.10 -0.61 0.84
CA LEU A 172 -7.49 -1.04 0.92
C LEU A 172 -8.16 -0.90 -0.46
N VAL A 173 -9.03 -1.85 -0.80
CA VAL A 173 -9.89 -1.75 -2.00
C VAL A 173 -11.28 -2.34 -1.69
N TYR A 174 -12.33 -1.75 -2.26
CA TYR A 174 -13.68 -2.31 -2.20
C TYR A 174 -14.05 -2.91 -3.55
N HIS A 175 -14.29 -4.22 -3.60
CA HIS A 175 -14.71 -4.93 -4.82
C HIS A 175 -15.59 -6.12 -4.47
N ALA A 176 -16.58 -6.43 -5.31
CA ALA A 176 -17.47 -7.58 -5.11
C ALA A 176 -18.06 -7.67 -3.68
N LYS A 177 -18.50 -6.51 -3.17
CA LYS A 177 -19.07 -6.33 -1.81
C LYS A 177 -18.10 -6.62 -0.66
N ARG A 178 -16.79 -6.67 -0.93
CA ARG A 178 -15.76 -6.93 0.08
C ARG A 178 -14.82 -5.73 0.14
N LEU A 179 -14.64 -5.19 1.33
CA LEU A 179 -13.50 -4.31 1.61
C LEU A 179 -12.32 -5.22 1.92
N MET A 180 -11.20 -5.05 1.24
CA MET A 180 -10.04 -5.92 1.31
C MET A 180 -8.83 -5.14 1.80
N ALA A 181 -8.17 -5.64 2.85
CA ALA A 181 -6.88 -5.15 3.32
C ALA A 181 -5.74 -5.93 2.65
N LEU A 182 -4.77 -5.20 2.12
CA LEU A 182 -3.80 -5.70 1.15
C LEU A 182 -2.36 -5.56 1.67
N HIS A 183 -1.52 -6.52 1.29
CA HIS A 183 -0.08 -6.49 1.47
C HIS A 183 0.56 -7.39 0.42
N GLU A 184 1.57 -6.88 -0.28
CA GLU A 184 2.09 -7.43 -1.53
C GLU A 184 2.76 -8.81 -1.40
N GLY A 185 3.07 -9.22 -0.17
CA GLY A 185 3.60 -10.56 0.14
C GLY A 185 2.55 -11.61 0.51
N ASP A 186 1.25 -11.32 0.38
CA ASP A 186 0.18 -12.26 0.75
C ASP A 186 -1.10 -12.05 -0.08
N MET A 187 -2.11 -12.89 0.15
CA MET A 187 -3.46 -12.72 -0.40
C MET A 187 -4.27 -11.70 0.42
N PRO A 188 -5.33 -11.12 -0.15
CA PRO A 188 -6.15 -10.11 0.53
C PRO A 188 -6.85 -10.65 1.78
N TYR A 189 -7.07 -9.77 2.77
CA TYR A 189 -7.94 -10.04 3.91
C TYR A 189 -9.25 -9.28 3.80
N ALA A 190 -10.38 -9.98 3.78
CA ALA A 190 -11.69 -9.35 3.85
C ALA A 190 -11.91 -8.71 5.22
N VAL A 191 -12.32 -7.46 5.22
CA VAL A 191 -12.72 -6.70 6.40
C VAL A 191 -14.12 -6.13 6.20
N ARG A 192 -14.87 -6.03 7.29
CA ARG A 192 -16.24 -5.54 7.31
C ARG A 192 -16.37 -4.36 8.25
N VAL A 193 -17.06 -3.32 7.80
CA VAL A 193 -17.47 -2.19 8.63
C VAL A 193 -18.92 -2.42 9.03
N MET A 194 -19.15 -2.62 10.32
CA MET A 194 -20.46 -2.89 10.91
C MET A 194 -21.35 -1.64 10.88
N CYS A 195 -22.66 -1.79 11.09
CA CYS A 195 -23.65 -0.69 11.06
C CYS A 195 -23.36 0.45 12.05
N ASP A 196 -22.59 0.20 13.10
CA ASP A 196 -22.15 1.18 14.10
C ASP A 196 -20.71 1.68 13.85
N GLY A 197 -20.08 1.28 12.75
CA GLY A 197 -18.70 1.67 12.40
C GLY A 197 -17.61 0.80 13.02
N LEU A 198 -17.94 -0.26 13.78
CA LEU A 198 -16.94 -1.22 14.24
C LEU A 198 -16.34 -1.97 13.05
N ILE A 199 -15.03 -2.24 13.08
CA ILE A 199 -14.34 -3.03 12.06
C ILE A 199 -14.13 -4.47 12.53
N GLN A 200 -14.43 -5.44 11.65
CA GLN A 200 -14.18 -6.86 11.86
C GLN A 200 -13.37 -7.44 10.70
N THR A 201 -12.35 -8.25 10.99
CA THR A 201 -11.69 -9.07 9.96
C THR A 201 -12.50 -10.36 9.75
N LEU A 202 -12.86 -10.66 8.51
CA LEU A 202 -13.61 -11.87 8.16
C LEU A 202 -12.69 -13.05 7.84
N GLY A 203 -11.53 -12.77 7.23
CA GLY A 203 -10.54 -13.79 6.90
C GLY A 203 -9.81 -13.50 5.60
N ARG A 204 -8.94 -14.43 5.20
CA ARG A 204 -8.14 -14.34 3.98
C ARG A 204 -8.96 -14.81 2.77
N ILE A 205 -8.86 -14.11 1.65
CA ILE A 205 -9.57 -14.43 0.39
C ILE A 205 -8.65 -15.28 -0.48
N THR A 206 -9.14 -16.44 -0.91
CA THR A 206 -8.38 -17.41 -1.73
C THR A 206 -8.96 -17.61 -3.13
N TYR A 207 -10.04 -16.88 -3.48
CA TYR A 207 -10.78 -17.03 -4.74
C TYR A 207 -11.16 -18.50 -5.02
N ASP A 208 -11.88 -19.12 -4.07
CA ASP A 208 -12.23 -20.55 -4.10
C ASP A 208 -11.01 -21.49 -4.22
N GLY A 209 -9.88 -21.07 -3.66
CA GLY A 209 -8.62 -21.81 -3.73
C GLY A 209 -7.90 -21.71 -5.07
N LYS A 210 -8.34 -20.84 -5.98
CA LYS A 210 -7.73 -20.63 -7.30
C LYS A 210 -6.55 -19.67 -7.29
N LEU A 211 -6.46 -18.80 -6.28
CA LEU A 211 -5.33 -17.90 -6.11
C LEU A 211 -4.25 -18.63 -5.28
N ASP A 212 -3.05 -18.78 -5.83
CA ASP A 212 -1.91 -19.45 -5.17
C ASP A 212 -0.63 -18.60 -5.09
N HIS A 213 -0.70 -17.35 -5.57
CA HIS A 213 0.38 -16.37 -5.57
C HIS A 213 0.03 -15.11 -4.73
N PRO A 214 1.01 -14.22 -4.44
CA PRO A 214 0.75 -12.97 -3.73
C PRO A 214 -0.16 -12.01 -4.51
N PHE A 215 -0.81 -11.08 -3.83
CA PHE A 215 -1.75 -10.13 -4.42
C PHE A 215 -1.26 -8.68 -4.19
N THR A 216 -1.22 -7.86 -5.24
CA THR A 216 -0.75 -6.47 -5.16
C THR A 216 -1.55 -5.62 -4.15
N ALA A 217 -0.90 -4.64 -3.55
CA ALA A 217 -1.58 -3.61 -2.78
C ALA A 217 -2.31 -2.58 -3.66
N HIS A 218 -2.10 -2.59 -4.98
CA HIS A 218 -2.63 -1.58 -5.89
C HIS A 218 -3.51 -2.14 -7.01
N PRO A 219 -4.52 -2.99 -6.72
CA PRO A 219 -5.42 -3.49 -7.75
C PRO A 219 -6.23 -2.33 -8.37
N LYS A 220 -6.63 -2.48 -9.63
CA LYS A 220 -7.36 -1.46 -10.38
C LYS A 220 -8.75 -1.95 -10.73
N ILE A 221 -9.76 -1.16 -10.41
CA ILE A 221 -11.14 -1.42 -10.82
C ILE A 221 -11.40 -0.63 -12.10
N ASP A 222 -11.88 -1.31 -13.13
CA ASP A 222 -12.41 -0.63 -14.30
C ASP A 222 -13.82 -0.09 -13.98
N PRO A 223 -14.03 1.23 -13.99
CA PRO A 223 -15.30 1.83 -13.61
C PRO A 223 -16.44 1.56 -14.61
N LYS A 224 -16.14 1.17 -15.87
CA LYS A 224 -17.14 0.82 -16.88
C LYS A 224 -17.64 -0.61 -16.69
N THR A 225 -16.76 -1.56 -16.39
CA THR A 225 -17.11 -2.99 -16.30
C THR A 225 -17.34 -3.47 -14.87
N GLY A 226 -16.77 -2.77 -13.89
CA GLY A 226 -16.73 -3.19 -12.49
C GLY A 226 -15.72 -4.30 -12.21
N GLU A 227 -14.91 -4.69 -13.20
CA GLU A 227 -13.90 -5.75 -13.06
C GLU A 227 -12.68 -5.26 -12.28
N LEU A 228 -12.09 -6.16 -11.48
CA LEU A 228 -10.88 -5.93 -10.72
C LEU A 228 -9.69 -6.60 -11.41
N PHE A 229 -8.71 -5.80 -11.79
CA PHE A 229 -7.42 -6.26 -12.31
C PHE A 229 -6.37 -6.15 -11.22
N PHE A 230 -5.46 -7.13 -11.16
CA PHE A 230 -4.41 -7.16 -10.15
C PHE A 230 -3.18 -7.92 -10.66
N ILE A 231 -2.06 -7.68 -9.99
CA ILE A 231 -0.80 -8.39 -10.22
C ILE A 231 -0.34 -9.13 -8.96
N GLY A 232 0.57 -10.09 -9.15
CA GLY A 232 1.29 -10.78 -8.08
C GLY A 232 2.69 -11.17 -8.52
N TYR A 233 3.71 -10.50 -8.00
CA TYR A 233 5.10 -10.76 -8.40
C TYR A 233 5.78 -11.79 -7.48
N GLU A 234 6.54 -12.70 -8.10
CA GLU A 234 7.24 -13.77 -7.40
C GLU A 234 8.75 -13.50 -7.42
N VAL A 235 9.35 -13.26 -6.25
CA VAL A 235 10.80 -13.04 -6.11
C VAL A 235 11.59 -14.31 -5.76
N ASP A 236 10.90 -15.38 -5.36
CA ASP A 236 11.52 -16.63 -4.89
C ASP A 236 11.40 -17.81 -5.87
N LYS A 237 10.83 -17.58 -7.07
CA LYS A 237 10.70 -18.57 -8.15
C LYS A 237 11.71 -18.37 -9.27
N GLN A 238 11.96 -19.43 -10.03
CA GLN A 238 12.84 -19.43 -11.21
C GLN A 238 12.16 -20.14 -12.40
N PRO A 239 12.01 -19.48 -13.57
CA PRO A 239 12.30 -18.06 -13.80
C PRO A 239 11.39 -17.14 -12.93
N PRO A 240 11.87 -15.94 -12.56
CA PRO A 240 11.02 -14.96 -11.87
C PRO A 240 9.90 -14.51 -12.80
N GLY A 241 8.81 -14.03 -12.23
CA GLY A 241 7.67 -13.60 -13.03
C GLY A 241 6.65 -12.81 -12.23
N VAL A 242 5.71 -12.23 -12.96
CA VAL A 242 4.55 -11.54 -12.41
C VAL A 242 3.29 -12.17 -12.99
N HIS A 243 2.36 -12.50 -12.11
CA HIS A 243 1.00 -12.86 -12.47
C HIS A 243 0.22 -11.59 -12.78
N TYR A 244 -0.55 -11.59 -13.87
CA TYR A 244 -1.57 -10.59 -14.16
C TYR A 244 -2.91 -11.30 -14.29
N ALA A 245 -3.86 -10.87 -13.48
CA ALA A 245 -5.13 -11.54 -13.32
C ALA A 245 -6.30 -10.55 -13.29
N GLY A 246 -7.48 -11.06 -13.62
CA GLY A 246 -8.73 -10.30 -13.62
C GLY A 246 -9.84 -11.08 -12.92
N ALA A 247 -10.60 -10.39 -12.08
CA ALA A 247 -11.84 -10.89 -11.49
C ALA A 247 -13.02 -10.05 -11.99
N ASP A 248 -14.16 -10.71 -12.23
CA ASP A 248 -15.39 -10.01 -12.61
C ASP A 248 -15.96 -9.19 -11.44
N LYS A 249 -16.96 -8.35 -11.71
CA LYS A 249 -17.63 -7.48 -10.72
C LYS A 249 -18.21 -8.21 -9.50
N ASP A 250 -18.45 -9.52 -9.61
CA ASP A 250 -19.01 -10.37 -8.56
C ASP A 250 -17.91 -11.13 -7.78
N GLY A 251 -16.65 -10.94 -8.17
CA GLY A 251 -15.46 -11.46 -7.48
C GLY A 251 -15.00 -12.82 -7.99
N LYS A 252 -15.49 -13.28 -9.15
CA LYS A 252 -15.04 -14.53 -9.76
C LYS A 252 -13.77 -14.29 -10.56
N LEU A 253 -12.72 -15.07 -10.27
CA LEU A 253 -11.48 -15.04 -11.05
C LEU A 253 -11.74 -15.52 -12.49
N GLU A 254 -11.48 -14.65 -13.47
CA GLU A 254 -11.76 -14.88 -14.89
C GLU A 254 -10.53 -15.38 -15.65
N PHE A 255 -9.37 -14.79 -15.38
CA PHE A 255 -8.09 -15.22 -15.95
C PHE A 255 -6.95 -14.91 -14.97
N ASP A 256 -5.85 -15.64 -15.14
CA ASP A 256 -4.57 -15.43 -14.47
C ASP A 256 -3.49 -15.90 -15.45
N VAL A 257 -2.63 -14.97 -15.88
CA VAL A 257 -1.53 -15.27 -16.80
C VAL A 257 -0.20 -14.83 -16.18
N LYS A 258 0.81 -15.71 -16.28
CA LYS A 258 2.17 -15.39 -15.86
C LYS A 258 2.96 -14.74 -16.98
N VAL A 259 3.54 -13.58 -16.70
CA VAL A 259 4.55 -12.90 -17.52
C VAL A 259 5.92 -13.21 -16.91
N GLU A 260 6.77 -13.90 -17.67
CA GLU A 260 8.15 -14.19 -17.24
C GLU A 260 9.00 -12.93 -17.28
N LEU A 261 9.84 -12.76 -16.25
CA LEU A 261 10.75 -11.63 -16.10
C LEU A 261 12.20 -12.10 -16.20
N GLN A 262 13.09 -11.18 -16.54
CA GLN A 262 14.52 -11.48 -16.64
C GLN A 262 15.17 -11.59 -15.25
N GLU A 263 14.70 -10.80 -14.29
CA GLU A 263 15.17 -10.80 -12.91
C GLU A 263 13.98 -10.62 -11.96
N ALA A 264 14.17 -10.99 -10.69
CA ALA A 264 13.20 -10.73 -9.64
C ALA A 264 13.21 -9.23 -9.31
N VAL A 265 12.14 -8.53 -9.66
CA VAL A 265 11.96 -7.09 -9.42
C VAL A 265 10.74 -6.87 -8.52
N MET A 266 10.77 -5.80 -7.73
CA MET A 266 9.59 -5.33 -7.03
C MET A 266 8.68 -4.58 -8.00
N MET A 267 7.44 -5.07 -8.18
CA MET A 267 6.41 -4.41 -8.98
C MET A 267 5.30 -3.91 -8.05
N HIS A 268 5.51 -2.72 -7.47
CA HIS A 268 4.65 -2.19 -6.42
C HIS A 268 3.23 -1.87 -6.93
N ASP A 269 3.19 -1.16 -8.06
CA ASP A 269 1.98 -0.66 -8.68
C ASP A 269 1.98 -1.01 -10.18
N PHE A 270 0.82 -0.88 -10.80
CA PHE A 270 0.61 -1.08 -12.23
C PHE A 270 -0.53 -0.17 -12.71
N ALA A 271 -0.84 -0.17 -13.99
CA ALA A 271 -1.96 0.60 -14.52
C ALA A 271 -2.86 -0.21 -15.45
N ILE A 272 -4.09 0.27 -15.63
CA ILE A 272 -4.98 -0.15 -16.71
C ILE A 272 -5.33 1.05 -17.56
N THR A 273 -5.76 0.78 -18.79
CA THR A 273 -6.41 1.70 -19.71
C THR A 273 -7.72 1.06 -20.18
N GLU A 274 -8.39 1.63 -21.19
CA GLU A 274 -9.58 0.99 -21.75
C GLU A 274 -9.25 -0.40 -22.33
N ASP A 275 -8.14 -0.56 -23.07
CA ASP A 275 -7.82 -1.84 -23.72
C ASP A 275 -6.54 -2.53 -23.24
N TYR A 276 -5.71 -1.87 -22.42
CA TYR A 276 -4.43 -2.42 -21.98
C TYR A 276 -4.23 -2.43 -20.47
N ALA A 277 -3.37 -3.32 -20.00
CA ALA A 277 -2.68 -3.19 -18.72
C ALA A 277 -1.20 -2.85 -18.95
N ILE A 278 -0.61 -2.16 -17.97
CA ILE A 278 0.77 -1.67 -17.99
C ILE A 278 1.47 -2.17 -16.75
N LEU A 279 2.39 -3.12 -16.92
CA LEU A 279 3.30 -3.61 -15.89
C LEU A 279 4.49 -2.65 -15.76
N VAL A 280 4.81 -2.25 -14.53
CA VAL A 280 5.89 -1.29 -14.23
C VAL A 280 7.11 -2.06 -13.71
N ASP A 281 8.03 -2.38 -14.61
CA ASP A 281 9.29 -3.09 -14.32
C ASP A 281 10.43 -2.06 -14.15
N VAL A 282 10.52 -1.50 -12.94
CA VAL A 282 11.56 -0.54 -12.56
C VAL A 282 12.78 -1.26 -11.99
N PRO A 283 13.99 -0.66 -12.05
CA PRO A 283 15.24 -1.34 -11.70
C PRO A 283 15.48 -1.44 -10.18
N LEU A 284 14.44 -1.79 -9.41
CA LEU A 284 14.51 -2.17 -8.00
C LEU A 284 14.50 -3.69 -7.87
N VAL A 285 15.69 -4.27 -7.87
CA VAL A 285 15.91 -5.72 -8.05
C VAL A 285 16.10 -6.42 -6.71
N PHE A 286 15.51 -7.60 -6.56
CA PHE A 286 15.74 -8.49 -5.42
C PHE A 286 17.03 -9.30 -5.59
N ARG A 287 18.09 -8.89 -4.87
CA ARG A 287 19.43 -9.49 -4.87
C ARG A 287 19.86 -9.88 -3.45
N PRO A 288 19.40 -11.04 -2.93
CA PRO A 288 19.65 -11.45 -1.55
C PRO A 288 21.14 -11.61 -1.20
N GLN A 289 22.02 -11.82 -2.19
CA GLN A 289 23.46 -11.93 -1.98
C GLN A 289 24.09 -10.59 -1.53
N GLU A 290 23.48 -9.46 -1.90
CA GLU A 290 23.97 -8.12 -1.52
C GLU A 290 23.78 -7.84 -0.03
N MET A 291 22.85 -8.54 0.64
CA MET A 291 22.72 -8.50 2.10
C MET A 291 24.04 -8.80 2.80
N VAL A 292 24.79 -9.79 2.32
CA VAL A 292 26.07 -10.20 2.90
C VAL A 292 27.23 -9.40 2.32
N LYS A 293 27.25 -9.17 1.00
CA LYS A 293 28.36 -8.50 0.32
C LYS A 293 28.49 -7.02 0.65
N ARG A 294 27.35 -6.31 0.73
CA ARG A 294 27.29 -4.85 0.90
C ARG A 294 26.62 -4.42 2.21
N ASN A 295 26.08 -5.36 2.97
CA ASN A 295 25.35 -5.07 4.22
C ASN A 295 24.15 -4.13 4.02
N THR A 296 23.48 -4.24 2.87
CA THR A 296 22.24 -3.52 2.52
C THR A 296 21.02 -4.43 2.66
N LEU A 297 19.81 -3.88 2.52
CA LEU A 297 18.62 -4.65 2.24
C LEU A 297 18.73 -5.37 0.88
N PRO A 298 17.94 -6.45 0.65
CA PRO A 298 18.03 -7.25 -0.57
C PRO A 298 17.35 -6.59 -1.78
N LEU A 299 16.59 -5.52 -1.60
CA LEU A 299 16.04 -4.71 -2.70
C LEU A 299 17.03 -3.61 -3.06
N VAL A 300 17.64 -3.72 -4.25
CA VAL A 300 18.75 -2.88 -4.69
C VAL A 300 18.35 -2.14 -5.96
N TYR A 301 18.44 -0.81 -5.94
CA TYR A 301 18.29 0.02 -7.12
C TYR A 301 19.53 -0.13 -8.01
N ASP A 302 19.33 -0.45 -9.29
CA ASP A 302 20.39 -0.64 -10.27
C ASP A 302 20.27 0.38 -11.42
N PRO A 303 20.92 1.55 -11.30
CA PRO A 303 20.79 2.64 -12.29
C PRO A 303 21.38 2.30 -13.67
N SER A 304 22.11 1.18 -13.80
CA SER A 304 22.63 0.72 -15.09
C SER A 304 21.57 0.08 -15.99
N ARG A 305 20.37 -0.18 -15.45
CA ARG A 305 19.27 -0.84 -16.15
C ARG A 305 18.19 0.17 -16.54
N PRO A 306 17.59 0.04 -17.74
CA PRO A 306 16.44 0.84 -18.09
C PRO A 306 15.23 0.49 -17.21
N ALA A 307 14.33 1.46 -17.02
CA ALA A 307 12.96 1.14 -16.59
C ALA A 307 12.19 0.57 -17.79
N ARG A 308 11.45 -0.52 -17.57
CA ARG A 308 10.69 -1.21 -18.61
C ARG A 308 9.20 -1.19 -18.31
N PHE A 309 8.39 -1.07 -19.36
CA PHE A 309 6.94 -0.98 -19.25
C PHE A 309 6.32 -2.04 -20.15
N GLY A 310 5.70 -3.04 -19.53
CA GLY A 310 5.10 -4.17 -20.21
C GLY A 310 3.63 -3.86 -20.50
N ILE A 311 3.30 -3.58 -21.77
CA ILE A 311 1.94 -3.30 -22.19
C ILE A 311 1.34 -4.55 -22.81
N LEU A 312 0.21 -5.00 -22.26
CA LEU A 312 -0.51 -6.18 -22.70
C LEU A 312 -1.99 -5.84 -22.89
N PRO A 313 -2.75 -6.56 -23.74
CA PRO A 313 -4.21 -6.45 -23.76
C PRO A 313 -4.76 -6.61 -22.33
N LYS A 314 -5.79 -5.83 -21.96
CA LYS A 314 -6.41 -5.85 -20.63
C LYS A 314 -6.99 -7.23 -20.27
N ARG A 315 -7.32 -8.04 -21.29
CA ARG A 315 -7.72 -9.45 -21.16
C ARG A 315 -6.85 -10.33 -22.06
N PRO A 316 -5.60 -10.60 -21.67
CA PRO A 316 -4.70 -11.42 -22.46
C PRO A 316 -5.12 -12.88 -22.37
N ARG A 317 -4.77 -13.67 -23.38
CA ARG A 317 -4.86 -15.14 -23.36
C ARG A 317 -3.60 -15.75 -22.74
N THR A 318 -2.45 -15.10 -22.93
CA THR A 318 -1.17 -15.56 -22.38
C THR A 318 -0.30 -14.37 -21.98
N GLY A 319 0.62 -14.57 -21.03
CA GLY A 319 1.60 -13.55 -20.68
C GLY A 319 2.61 -13.22 -21.78
N LYS A 320 2.65 -13.99 -22.88
CA LYS A 320 3.52 -13.74 -24.05
C LYS A 320 2.99 -12.63 -24.96
N GLU A 321 1.77 -12.16 -24.74
CA GLU A 321 1.19 -11.01 -25.47
C GLU A 321 1.73 -9.67 -24.97
N VAL A 322 2.59 -9.67 -23.94
CA VAL A 322 3.26 -8.46 -23.45
C VAL A 322 4.20 -7.89 -24.50
N ARG A 323 4.13 -6.57 -24.68
CA ARG A 323 5.09 -5.77 -25.42
C ARG A 323 5.84 -4.85 -24.47
N TRP A 324 7.16 -4.93 -24.48
CA TRP A 324 8.01 -4.13 -23.61
C TRP A 324 8.47 -2.85 -24.29
N PHE A 325 8.41 -1.76 -23.55
CA PHE A 325 8.97 -0.45 -23.88
C PHE A 325 10.04 -0.10 -22.85
N GLU A 326 11.07 0.62 -23.25
CA GLU A 326 12.17 1.02 -22.37
C GLU A 326 12.29 2.53 -22.27
N LEU A 327 12.59 3.01 -21.06
CA LEU A 327 12.94 4.38 -20.76
C LEU A 327 14.23 4.40 -19.93
N PRO A 328 14.92 5.55 -19.82
CA PRO A 328 16.03 5.70 -18.87
C PRO A 328 15.65 5.23 -17.46
N ALA A 329 16.65 4.81 -16.69
CA ALA A 329 16.46 4.34 -15.32
C ALA A 329 15.67 5.36 -14.47
N MET A 330 14.63 4.89 -13.80
CA MET A 330 13.85 5.64 -12.82
C MET A 330 13.13 4.67 -11.88
N MET A 331 12.84 5.09 -10.67
CA MET A 331 12.01 4.36 -9.72
C MET A 331 10.59 4.93 -9.70
N ILE A 332 9.59 4.06 -9.64
CA ILE A 332 8.18 4.41 -9.50
C ILE A 332 7.61 3.54 -8.38
N PHE A 333 7.07 4.17 -7.34
CA PHE A 333 6.19 3.48 -6.41
C PHE A 333 4.75 3.58 -6.91
N HIS A 334 4.24 4.79 -7.13
CA HIS A 334 2.81 4.96 -7.39
C HIS A 334 2.48 5.56 -8.76
N VAL A 335 1.43 4.99 -9.34
CA VAL A 335 0.80 5.46 -10.56
C VAL A 335 -0.42 6.31 -10.21
N ALA A 336 -0.56 7.47 -10.85
CA ALA A 336 -1.75 8.30 -10.77
C ALA A 336 -2.89 7.74 -11.62
N ASN A 337 -2.65 7.54 -12.92
CA ASN A 337 -3.62 6.99 -13.88
C ASN A 337 -2.93 6.65 -15.22
N ALA A 338 -3.65 5.95 -16.09
CA ALA A 338 -3.25 5.75 -17.48
C ALA A 338 -4.46 5.75 -18.43
N TRP A 339 -4.26 6.09 -19.70
CA TRP A 339 -5.29 5.99 -20.75
C TRP A 339 -4.65 5.98 -22.15
N GLN A 340 -5.46 5.75 -23.19
CA GLN A 340 -5.03 5.79 -24.58
C GLN A 340 -5.43 7.10 -25.27
N GLU A 341 -4.58 7.61 -26.16
CA GLU A 341 -4.86 8.69 -27.10
C GLU A 341 -4.44 8.26 -28.51
N GLY A 342 -5.39 7.69 -29.26
CA GLY A 342 -5.06 7.00 -30.52
C GLY A 342 -4.16 5.79 -30.24
N ASP A 343 -3.04 5.69 -30.95
CA ASP A 343 -2.05 4.61 -30.77
C ASP A 343 -1.09 4.85 -29.60
N VAL A 344 -1.24 5.96 -28.86
CA VAL A 344 -0.34 6.29 -27.74
C VAL A 344 -0.99 5.92 -26.42
N VAL A 345 -0.33 5.06 -25.64
CA VAL A 345 -0.68 4.81 -24.24
C VAL A 345 0.06 5.81 -23.36
N LYS A 346 -0.68 6.53 -22.52
CA LYS A 346 -0.15 7.48 -21.54
C LYS A 346 -0.24 6.93 -20.13
N LEU A 347 0.80 7.12 -19.35
CA LEU A 347 0.90 6.74 -17.94
C LEU A 347 1.41 7.95 -17.14
N PHE A 348 0.71 8.29 -16.07
CA PHE A 348 1.09 9.36 -15.15
C PHE A 348 1.50 8.74 -13.82
N ALA A 349 2.70 9.05 -13.35
CA ALA A 349 3.26 8.43 -12.15
C ALA A 349 4.18 9.40 -11.41
N CYS A 350 4.35 9.16 -10.10
CA CYS A 350 5.39 9.82 -9.32
C CYS A 350 6.71 9.09 -9.53
N CYS A 351 7.65 9.73 -10.22
CA CYS A 351 8.94 9.14 -10.56
C CYS A 351 10.07 9.75 -9.73
N PHE A 352 10.97 8.89 -9.29
CA PHE A 352 12.29 9.24 -8.77
C PHE A 352 13.32 8.95 -9.86
N GLU A 353 14.17 9.90 -10.18
CA GLU A 353 15.23 9.71 -11.20
C GLU A 353 16.37 8.84 -10.64
N GLU A 354 16.61 8.92 -9.34
CA GLU A 354 17.48 8.02 -8.58
C GLU A 354 16.77 7.49 -7.34
N PHE A 355 17.22 6.37 -6.77
CA PHE A 355 16.58 5.81 -5.59
C PHE A 355 17.53 5.01 -4.70
N ALA A 356 17.24 5.00 -3.39
CA ALA A 356 17.90 4.16 -2.41
C ALA A 356 16.92 3.73 -1.32
N MET A 357 16.78 2.42 -1.10
CA MET A 357 15.93 1.85 -0.04
C MET A 357 16.44 2.17 1.38
N ASP A 358 17.76 2.29 1.53
CA ASP A 358 18.44 2.36 2.82
C ASP A 358 18.96 3.76 3.17
N MET A 359 18.21 4.81 2.83
CA MET A 359 18.67 6.18 3.11
C MET A 359 18.78 6.45 4.61
N GLU A 360 20.00 6.78 5.05
CA GLU A 360 20.27 7.30 6.38
C GLU A 360 19.78 8.76 6.52
N ASN A 361 19.85 9.31 7.73
CA ASN A 361 19.48 10.70 7.97
C ASN A 361 20.46 11.63 7.22
N GLY A 362 19.92 12.60 6.46
CA GLY A 362 20.72 13.56 5.71
C GLY A 362 19.88 14.31 4.67
N GLU A 363 20.53 15.21 3.95
CA GLU A 363 19.93 15.89 2.81
C GLU A 363 19.65 14.86 1.70
N VAL A 364 18.40 14.84 1.21
CA VAL A 364 18.00 13.97 0.11
C VAL A 364 18.45 14.61 -1.21
N PRO A 365 19.25 13.91 -2.04
CA PRO A 365 19.60 14.40 -3.37
C PRO A 365 18.35 14.72 -4.18
N ASP A 366 18.39 15.77 -5.01
CA ASP A 366 17.20 16.22 -5.74
C ASP A 366 16.61 15.16 -6.69
N LEU A 367 17.48 14.32 -7.27
CA LEU A 367 17.09 13.21 -8.15
C LEU A 367 16.33 12.09 -7.40
N MET A 368 16.49 12.02 -6.08
CA MET A 368 15.77 11.08 -5.21
C MET A 368 14.47 11.66 -4.65
N LYS A 369 14.01 12.81 -5.19
CA LYS A 369 12.74 13.44 -4.80
C LYS A 369 11.70 13.17 -5.89
N PRO A 370 10.57 12.55 -5.54
CA PRO A 370 9.57 12.16 -6.52
C PRO A 370 8.83 13.37 -7.05
N ARG A 371 8.52 13.35 -8.34
CA ARG A 371 7.70 14.36 -9.02
C ARG A 371 6.75 13.68 -9.98
N LEU A 372 5.70 14.38 -10.39
CA LEU A 372 4.76 13.84 -11.37
C LEU A 372 5.37 13.86 -12.77
N PHE A 373 5.34 12.73 -13.46
CA PHE A 373 5.76 12.55 -14.85
C PHE A 373 4.61 12.05 -15.71
N GLU A 374 4.67 12.35 -17.00
CA GLU A 374 3.91 11.71 -18.07
C GLU A 374 4.85 10.84 -18.88
N LEU A 375 4.51 9.57 -19.01
CA LEU A 375 5.19 8.55 -19.79
C LEU A 375 4.28 8.21 -20.96
N SER A 376 4.81 8.16 -22.18
CA SER A 376 4.04 7.90 -23.40
C SER A 376 4.67 6.77 -24.19
N PHE A 377 3.84 5.83 -24.64
CA PHE A 377 4.24 4.63 -25.38
C PHE A 377 3.44 4.55 -26.68
N ASP A 378 4.12 4.72 -27.80
CA ASP A 378 3.52 4.63 -29.13
C ASP A 378 3.45 3.16 -29.56
N MET A 379 2.23 2.63 -29.60
CA MET A 379 1.94 1.24 -29.94
C MET A 379 2.16 0.94 -31.43
N ALA A 380 2.23 1.93 -32.31
CA ALA A 380 2.56 1.71 -33.71
C ALA A 380 4.08 1.67 -33.92
N SER A 381 4.80 2.70 -33.46
CA SER A 381 6.23 2.85 -33.73
C SER A 381 7.15 2.14 -32.74
N GLY A 382 6.67 1.80 -31.53
CA GLY A 382 7.50 1.27 -30.45
C GLY A 382 8.29 2.34 -29.68
N ARG A 383 8.06 3.62 -29.99
CA ARG A 383 8.72 4.74 -29.32
C ARG A 383 8.17 4.92 -27.90
N ALA A 384 9.06 5.17 -26.95
CA ALA A 384 8.72 5.56 -25.59
C ALA A 384 9.36 6.90 -25.25
N GLU A 385 8.63 7.76 -24.54
CA GLU A 385 9.15 9.04 -24.04
C GLU A 385 8.60 9.36 -22.64
N SER A 386 9.36 10.13 -21.89
CA SER A 386 8.97 10.64 -20.58
C SER A 386 9.13 12.16 -20.54
N ARG A 387 8.24 12.83 -19.80
CA ARG A 387 8.39 14.25 -19.46
C ARG A 387 7.95 14.52 -18.04
N LYS A 388 8.67 15.40 -17.36
CA LYS A 388 8.27 15.94 -16.07
C LYS A 388 7.06 16.86 -16.25
N VAL A 389 5.99 16.62 -15.50
CA VAL A 389 4.75 17.42 -15.53
C VAL A 389 4.86 18.64 -14.62
N SER A 390 5.54 18.50 -13.48
CA SER A 390 5.72 19.58 -12.51
C SER A 390 7.02 19.41 -11.72
N ASP A 391 7.56 20.53 -11.22
CA ASP A 391 8.71 20.54 -10.31
C ASP A 391 8.33 20.32 -8.83
N VAL A 392 7.03 20.33 -8.52
CA VAL A 392 6.53 20.06 -7.17
C VAL A 392 6.93 18.66 -6.74
N ILE A 393 7.62 18.58 -5.60
CA ILE A 393 8.04 17.32 -5.00
C ILE A 393 6.83 16.70 -4.29
N CYS A 394 6.35 15.58 -4.82
CA CYS A 394 5.11 14.98 -4.39
C CYS A 394 5.07 13.46 -4.60
N GLU A 395 4.24 12.80 -3.80
CA GLU A 395 3.98 11.37 -3.85
C GLU A 395 2.49 11.12 -3.53
N PHE A 396 2.06 9.87 -3.41
CA PHE A 396 0.68 9.44 -3.19
C PHE A 396 -0.31 10.09 -4.17
N PRO A 397 -0.09 9.93 -5.49
CA PRO A 397 -0.99 10.49 -6.49
C PRO A 397 -2.35 9.78 -6.45
N ARG A 398 -3.42 10.56 -6.55
CA ARG A 398 -4.81 10.09 -6.57
C ARG A 398 -5.61 10.88 -7.60
N ILE A 399 -6.68 10.25 -8.09
CA ILE A 399 -7.62 10.82 -9.05
C ILE A 399 -9.05 10.61 -8.55
N ASP A 400 -10.03 11.13 -9.29
CA ASP A 400 -11.38 10.57 -9.24
C ASP A 400 -11.37 9.14 -9.79
N GLU A 401 -11.51 8.15 -8.91
CA GLU A 401 -11.40 6.72 -9.24
C GLU A 401 -12.46 6.24 -10.25
N ARG A 402 -13.53 7.02 -10.47
CA ARG A 402 -14.51 6.81 -11.55
C ARG A 402 -13.90 6.97 -12.95
N LEU A 403 -12.66 7.45 -13.04
CA LEU A 403 -11.89 7.64 -14.27
C LEU A 403 -10.65 6.74 -14.34
N THR A 404 -10.51 5.74 -13.47
CA THR A 404 -9.41 4.77 -13.54
C THR A 404 -9.36 4.12 -14.93
N GLY A 405 -8.22 4.20 -15.60
CA GLY A 405 -8.04 3.69 -16.96
C GLY A 405 -8.62 4.55 -18.09
N HIS A 406 -9.21 5.70 -17.73
CA HIS A 406 -9.77 6.67 -18.66
C HIS A 406 -9.13 8.04 -18.45
N ARG A 407 -9.33 8.93 -19.42
CA ARG A 407 -8.75 10.28 -19.37
C ARG A 407 -9.28 11.03 -18.15
N SER A 408 -8.36 11.39 -17.24
CA SER A 408 -8.60 12.31 -16.13
C SER A 408 -7.86 13.61 -16.37
N ARG A 409 -8.49 14.74 -16.05
CA ARG A 409 -7.86 16.07 -16.12
C ARG A 409 -7.07 16.36 -14.85
N TYR A 410 -7.58 15.95 -13.69
CA TYR A 410 -6.93 16.29 -12.42
C TYR A 410 -6.24 15.11 -11.74
N VAL A 411 -5.09 15.41 -11.14
CA VAL A 411 -4.35 14.53 -10.22
C VAL A 411 -4.12 15.30 -8.92
N TYR A 412 -4.36 14.66 -7.78
CA TYR A 412 -4.05 15.17 -6.45
C TYR A 412 -2.87 14.39 -5.90
N ALA A 413 -1.90 15.04 -5.27
CA ALA A 413 -0.75 14.35 -4.68
C ALA A 413 -0.36 15.00 -3.35
N ALA A 414 0.19 14.22 -2.44
CA ALA A 414 0.74 14.70 -1.18
C ALA A 414 2.07 15.42 -1.43
N ILE A 415 2.17 16.68 -0.99
CA ILE A 415 3.40 17.47 -1.08
C ILE A 415 4.38 16.93 -0.03
N MET A 416 5.56 16.51 -0.45
CA MET A 416 6.55 15.94 0.45
C MET A 416 7.52 17.02 0.92
N ASP A 417 7.88 16.99 2.21
CA ASP A 417 8.91 17.84 2.77
C ASP A 417 10.28 17.47 2.16
N PRO A 418 10.92 18.35 1.38
CA PRO A 418 12.19 18.04 0.72
C PRO A 418 13.36 17.88 1.69
N SER A 419 13.21 18.30 2.95
CA SER A 419 14.25 18.22 3.99
C SER A 419 14.20 16.93 4.80
N ARG A 420 13.15 16.12 4.64
CA ARG A 420 12.95 14.88 5.40
C ARG A 420 13.00 13.67 4.48
N THR A 421 13.73 12.65 4.93
CA THR A 421 13.91 11.38 4.22
C THR A 421 12.69 10.45 4.31
N THR A 422 11.74 10.68 5.23
CA THR A 422 10.64 9.74 5.48
C THR A 422 9.34 10.41 5.91
N GLY A 423 8.25 10.12 5.19
CA GLY A 423 6.86 10.18 5.67
C GLY A 423 6.34 11.54 6.13
N ALA A 424 6.96 12.64 5.70
CA ALA A 424 6.55 13.99 6.08
C ALA A 424 5.88 14.68 4.88
N PHE A 425 4.57 14.81 4.95
CA PHE A 425 3.77 15.44 3.91
C PHE A 425 3.18 16.76 4.42
N THR A 426 3.58 17.87 3.81
CA THR A 426 3.26 19.22 4.27
C THR A 426 2.00 19.76 3.64
N GLY A 427 1.34 19.01 2.77
CA GLY A 427 0.12 19.48 2.11
C GLY A 427 -0.33 18.59 0.97
N VAL A 428 -1.24 19.13 0.15
CA VAL A 428 -1.79 18.48 -1.04
C VAL A 428 -1.73 19.45 -2.21
N VAL A 429 -1.25 18.99 -3.36
CA VAL A 429 -1.22 19.72 -4.62
C VAL A 429 -2.25 19.11 -5.59
N LYS A 430 -2.88 19.97 -6.39
CA LYS A 430 -3.75 19.60 -7.51
C LYS A 430 -3.08 19.98 -8.83
N PHE A 431 -2.97 19.02 -9.72
CA PHE A 431 -2.46 19.19 -11.07
C PHE A 431 -3.59 19.16 -12.11
N ASP A 432 -3.56 20.05 -13.10
CA ASP A 432 -4.36 20.05 -14.32
C ASP A 432 -3.51 19.54 -15.48
N LEU A 433 -3.71 18.27 -15.84
CA LEU A 433 -2.96 17.59 -16.90
C LEU A 433 -3.28 18.15 -18.29
N GLN A 434 -4.47 18.73 -18.48
CA GLN A 434 -4.81 19.41 -19.73
C GLN A 434 -4.05 20.73 -19.86
N ALA A 435 -3.85 21.46 -18.76
CA ALA A 435 -2.98 22.64 -18.74
C ALA A 435 -1.54 22.27 -19.08
N ALA A 436 -1.01 21.22 -18.43
CA ALA A 436 0.33 20.70 -18.69
C ALA A 436 0.52 20.31 -20.17
N ALA A 437 -0.42 19.57 -20.74
CA ALA A 437 -0.37 19.16 -22.15
C ALA A 437 -0.43 20.34 -23.13
N ALA A 438 -1.02 21.47 -22.72
CA ALA A 438 -1.05 22.72 -23.49
C ALA A 438 0.19 23.62 -23.24
N GLY A 439 1.22 23.13 -22.53
CA GLY A 439 2.43 23.89 -22.21
C GLY A 439 2.24 24.96 -21.13
N ARG A 440 1.13 24.91 -20.37
CA ARG A 440 0.89 25.78 -19.21
C ARG A 440 1.34 25.09 -17.93
N PRO A 441 1.60 25.84 -16.84
CA PRO A 441 1.89 25.23 -15.54
C PRO A 441 0.80 24.23 -15.14
N ALA A 442 1.21 23.04 -14.73
CA ALA A 442 0.30 21.97 -14.33
C ALA A 442 -0.39 22.26 -12.99
N GLU A 443 0.24 23.02 -12.10
CA GLU A 443 -0.31 23.29 -10.77
C GLU A 443 -1.57 24.17 -10.85
N ALA A 444 -2.71 23.60 -10.47
CA ALA A 444 -4.01 24.27 -10.45
C ALA A 444 -4.39 24.78 -9.05
N GLY A 445 -3.74 24.29 -8.00
CA GLY A 445 -3.94 24.73 -6.63
C GLY A 445 -3.19 23.86 -5.63
N ARG A 446 -3.04 24.33 -4.40
CA ARG A 446 -2.45 23.58 -3.29
C ARG A 446 -3.02 24.01 -1.95
N VAL A 447 -2.98 23.09 -0.99
CA VAL A 447 -3.26 23.34 0.43
C VAL A 447 -2.02 22.93 1.21
N GLU A 448 -1.48 23.83 2.02
CA GLU A 448 -0.39 23.53 2.94
C GLU A 448 -0.91 23.38 4.37
N HIS A 449 -0.38 22.39 5.08
CA HIS A 449 -0.60 22.20 6.51
C HIS A 449 0.25 23.20 7.28
N SER A 450 -0.38 24.01 8.12
CA SER A 450 0.29 25.06 8.89
C SER A 450 1.09 24.49 10.07
N GLY A 451 2.28 25.03 10.34
CA GLY A 451 3.06 24.71 11.54
C GLY A 451 3.68 23.31 11.50
N ALA A 452 3.68 22.59 12.62
CA ALA A 452 4.26 21.24 12.73
C ALA A 452 3.30 20.13 12.26
N ARG A 453 2.38 20.45 11.35
CA ARG A 453 1.29 19.56 10.94
C ARG A 453 1.67 18.81 9.67
N LEU A 454 1.53 17.49 9.71
CA LEU A 454 1.90 16.60 8.62
C LEU A 454 0.77 15.63 8.29
N GLY A 455 0.51 15.47 7.01
CA GLY A 455 -0.53 14.61 6.46
C GLY A 455 0.03 13.33 5.86
N GLY A 456 -0.59 12.88 4.78
CA GLY A 456 -0.18 11.75 3.96
C GLY A 456 -1.03 11.70 2.69
N GLU A 457 -1.32 10.49 2.22
CA GLU A 457 -2.26 10.32 1.11
C GLU A 457 -3.61 10.99 1.38
N CYS A 458 -4.18 11.59 0.33
CA CYS A 458 -5.54 12.11 0.34
C CYS A 458 -6.43 11.30 -0.60
N VAL A 459 -7.64 10.95 -0.17
CA VAL A 459 -8.59 10.18 -1.00
C VAL A 459 -9.65 11.13 -1.56
N PHE A 460 -9.84 11.08 -2.88
CA PHE A 460 -10.91 11.81 -3.55
C PHE A 460 -12.26 11.15 -3.29
N VAL A 461 -13.24 11.96 -2.91
CA VAL A 461 -14.63 11.54 -2.68
C VAL A 461 -15.53 12.35 -3.58
N PRO A 462 -16.23 11.73 -4.56
CA PRO A 462 -17.10 12.46 -5.46
C PRO A 462 -18.28 13.08 -4.69
N ALA A 463 -18.64 14.32 -5.04
CA ALA A 463 -19.84 14.93 -4.50
C ALA A 463 -21.09 14.23 -5.06
N SER A 464 -22.09 14.01 -4.21
CA SER A 464 -23.37 13.39 -4.58
C SER A 464 -24.29 14.31 -5.39
N SER A 465 -23.97 15.61 -5.48
CA SER A 465 -24.69 16.62 -6.24
C SER A 465 -23.74 17.72 -6.73
N GLY A 466 -24.15 18.51 -7.72
CA GLY A 466 -23.37 19.65 -8.23
C GLY A 466 -22.96 19.54 -9.71
N SER A 467 -22.06 20.44 -10.13
CA SER A 467 -21.59 20.56 -11.51
C SER A 467 -20.84 19.30 -11.97
N GLN A 468 -21.01 18.91 -13.23
CA GLN A 468 -20.24 17.83 -13.83
C GLN A 468 -18.77 18.27 -13.99
N GLY A 469 -17.85 17.48 -13.44
CA GLY A 469 -16.40 17.72 -13.46
C GLY A 469 -15.68 16.68 -12.61
N ASP A 470 -14.48 16.30 -13.01
CA ASP A 470 -13.63 15.30 -12.33
C ASP A 470 -12.89 15.86 -11.10
N ASP A 471 -13.18 17.10 -10.71
CA ASP A 471 -12.81 17.71 -9.45
C ASP A 471 -14.02 18.09 -8.57
N ASN A 472 -15.25 17.73 -8.97
CA ASN A 472 -16.43 17.97 -8.15
C ASN A 472 -16.51 16.96 -7.01
N GLY A 473 -15.82 17.27 -5.93
CA GLY A 473 -15.72 16.40 -4.77
C GLY A 473 -14.87 16.98 -3.67
N TYR A 474 -14.47 16.09 -2.78
CA TYR A 474 -13.73 16.41 -1.56
C TYR A 474 -12.46 15.57 -1.49
N LEU A 475 -11.45 16.07 -0.78
CA LEU A 475 -10.27 15.27 -0.42
C LEU A 475 -10.30 15.01 1.08
N LEU A 476 -10.17 13.74 1.46
CA LEU A 476 -10.11 13.30 2.86
C LEU A 476 -8.70 12.82 3.18
N THR A 477 -8.10 13.33 4.26
CA THR A 477 -6.77 12.91 4.72
C THR A 477 -6.63 13.05 6.23
N TYR A 478 -5.83 12.17 6.84
CA TYR A 478 -5.45 12.32 8.25
C TYR A 478 -4.28 13.29 8.37
N VAL A 479 -4.35 14.20 9.34
CA VAL A 479 -3.29 15.14 9.67
C VAL A 479 -2.90 14.95 11.14
N HIS A 480 -1.60 14.79 11.38
CA HIS A 480 -1.00 14.76 12.70
C HIS A 480 -0.29 16.07 12.99
N ASP A 481 -0.48 16.61 14.19
CA ASP A 481 0.28 17.77 14.66
C ASP A 481 1.43 17.30 15.55
N GLU A 482 2.68 17.38 15.06
CA GLU A 482 3.86 16.92 15.81
C GLU A 482 4.11 17.77 17.07
N ALA A 483 3.55 18.99 17.18
CA ALA A 483 3.69 19.84 18.36
C ALA A 483 2.73 19.46 19.50
N SER A 484 1.47 19.13 19.19
CA SER A 484 0.49 18.71 20.20
C SER A 484 0.42 17.20 20.40
N GLY A 485 0.89 16.41 19.42
CA GLY A 485 0.75 14.96 19.37
C GLY A 485 -0.64 14.48 18.97
N GLU A 486 -1.56 15.40 18.63
CA GLU A 486 -2.95 15.09 18.28
C GLU A 486 -3.11 14.74 16.79
N SER A 487 -4.25 14.16 16.44
CA SER A 487 -4.58 13.85 15.05
C SER A 487 -6.01 14.20 14.73
N GLU A 488 -6.25 14.58 13.48
CA GLU A 488 -7.57 14.89 12.97
C GLU A 488 -7.76 14.35 11.56
N LEU A 489 -9.02 14.15 11.17
CA LEU A 489 -9.38 13.99 9.77
C LEU A 489 -9.71 15.37 9.19
N VAL A 490 -9.17 15.68 8.01
CA VAL A 490 -9.39 16.93 7.29
C VAL A 490 -10.19 16.67 6.03
N VAL A 491 -11.21 17.50 5.79
CA VAL A 491 -12.02 17.51 4.56
C VAL A 491 -11.74 18.79 3.79
N LEU A 492 -11.15 18.64 2.60
CA LEU A 492 -10.82 19.73 1.68
C LEU A 492 -11.81 19.76 0.51
N ASP A 493 -12.02 20.94 -0.07
CA ASP A 493 -12.73 21.09 -1.34
C ASP A 493 -11.75 20.81 -2.49
N ALA A 494 -11.97 19.74 -3.24
CA ALA A 494 -11.05 19.28 -4.29
C ALA A 494 -11.00 20.24 -5.50
N ARG A 495 -12.07 21.01 -5.71
CA ARG A 495 -12.16 21.96 -6.83
C ARG A 495 -11.36 23.21 -6.55
N THR A 496 -11.65 23.86 -5.43
CA THR A 496 -11.13 25.19 -5.08
C THR A 496 -9.76 25.14 -4.42
N MET A 497 -9.40 24.00 -3.80
CA MET A 497 -8.15 23.86 -3.03
C MET A 497 -7.96 25.00 -2.02
N ALA A 498 -9.06 25.47 -1.40
CA ALA A 498 -9.02 26.57 -0.46
C ALA A 498 -8.18 26.21 0.78
N ALA A 499 -7.33 27.14 1.23
CA ALA A 499 -6.44 26.92 2.37
C ALA A 499 -7.17 26.56 3.68
N LYS A 500 -8.40 27.07 3.85
CA LYS A 500 -9.26 26.70 4.99
C LYS A 500 -10.04 25.42 4.64
N PRO A 501 -9.87 24.32 5.39
CA PRO A 501 -10.66 23.11 5.20
C PRO A 501 -12.16 23.36 5.38
N LEU A 502 -12.98 22.59 4.67
CA LEU A 502 -14.45 22.58 4.85
C LEU A 502 -14.81 22.09 6.25
N ALA A 503 -14.18 20.99 6.67
CA ALA A 503 -14.34 20.42 7.99
C ALA A 503 -13.04 19.81 8.52
N ARG A 504 -12.93 19.79 9.85
CA ARG A 504 -11.90 19.08 10.62
C ARG A 504 -12.58 18.26 11.70
N VAL A 505 -12.13 17.02 11.89
CA VAL A 505 -12.67 16.10 12.90
C VAL A 505 -11.52 15.67 13.82
N PRO A 506 -11.36 16.31 14.99
CA PRO A 506 -10.40 15.85 15.99
C PRO A 506 -10.67 14.40 16.39
N LEU A 507 -9.62 13.58 16.41
CA LEU A 507 -9.73 12.14 16.68
C LEU A 507 -9.46 11.85 18.15
N PRO A 508 -10.05 10.77 18.71
CA PRO A 508 -9.93 10.45 20.14
C PRO A 508 -8.54 9.96 20.55
N GLN A 509 -7.64 9.76 19.58
CA GLN A 509 -6.25 9.40 19.79
C GLN A 509 -5.41 9.72 18.55
N ARG A 510 -4.09 9.65 18.72
CA ARG A 510 -3.13 9.77 17.62
C ARG A 510 -3.40 8.74 16.53
N VAL A 511 -3.25 9.17 15.29
CA VAL A 511 -3.26 8.30 14.11
C VAL A 511 -1.85 8.30 13.51
N PRO A 512 -1.12 7.16 13.56
CA PRO A 512 0.22 7.06 13.00
C PRO A 512 0.25 7.37 11.50
N TYR A 513 1.44 7.71 11.00
CA TYR A 513 1.68 7.71 9.56
C TYR A 513 1.33 6.32 8.99
N GLY A 514 0.62 6.34 7.86
CA GLY A 514 0.13 5.13 7.21
C GLY A 514 0.45 5.16 5.72
N PHE A 515 -0.13 4.20 5.01
CA PHE A 515 -0.01 4.07 3.57
C PHE A 515 -1.34 4.44 2.92
N HIS A 516 -2.01 3.49 2.27
CA HIS A 516 -3.16 3.81 1.42
C HIS A 516 -4.51 3.71 2.14
N GLY A 517 -5.38 4.64 1.78
CA GLY A 517 -6.78 4.68 2.14
C GLY A 517 -7.71 4.56 0.95
N THR A 518 -8.98 4.34 1.29
CA THR A 518 -10.08 4.22 0.35
C THR A 518 -11.33 4.88 0.91
N TRP A 519 -12.27 5.19 0.02
CA TRP A 519 -13.61 5.65 0.36
C TRP A 519 -14.62 4.57 -0.03
N VAL A 520 -15.47 4.20 0.91
CA VAL A 520 -16.58 3.26 0.68
C VAL A 520 -17.90 4.00 0.90
N PRO A 521 -18.71 4.25 -0.14
CA PRO A 521 -20.03 4.88 -0.01
C PRO A 521 -20.94 4.12 0.98
N GLU A 522 -21.86 4.83 1.65
CA GLU A 522 -22.74 4.20 2.65
C GLU A 522 -23.58 3.04 2.08
N ALA A 523 -23.99 3.10 0.80
CA ALA A 523 -24.69 1.99 0.14
C ALA A 523 -23.82 0.72 0.08
N ASP A 524 -22.53 0.88 -0.19
CA ASP A 524 -21.57 -0.21 -0.29
C ASP A 524 -21.19 -0.76 1.09
N VAL A 525 -21.12 0.10 2.11
CA VAL A 525 -20.98 -0.31 3.52
C VAL A 525 -22.16 -1.21 3.94
N GLN A 526 -23.38 -0.83 3.55
CA GLN A 526 -24.58 -1.63 3.86
C GLN A 526 -24.63 -2.94 3.07
N ALA A 527 -24.11 -2.95 1.84
CA ALA A 527 -24.10 -4.11 0.97
C ALA A 527 -22.97 -5.12 1.26
N GLN A 528 -22.08 -4.84 2.23
CA GLN A 528 -20.91 -5.68 2.49
C GLN A 528 -21.26 -7.14 2.75
N ALA A 529 -20.48 -8.03 2.13
CA ALA A 529 -20.53 -9.46 2.40
C ALA A 529 -20.24 -9.75 3.89
N VAL A 530 -20.85 -10.84 4.39
CA VAL A 530 -20.71 -11.27 5.79
C VAL A 530 -19.68 -12.39 5.96
N THR A 531 -19.16 -12.92 4.86
CA THR A 531 -18.12 -13.96 4.79
C THR A 531 -17.06 -13.57 3.77
N THR A 532 -15.91 -14.25 3.83
CA THR A 532 -14.87 -14.20 2.80
C THR A 532 -15.37 -14.69 1.45
#